data_AF-A0A3S0EKY0-F1
#
_entry.id   AF-A0A3S0EKY0-F1
#
_cell.length_a   1.000
_cell.length_b   1.000
_cell.length_c   1.000
_cell.angle_alpha   90.00
_cell.angle_beta   90.00
_cell.angle_gamma   90.00
#
_symmetry.space_group_name_H-M   'P 1'
#
loop_
_entity.id
_entity.type
_entity.pdbx_description
1 polymer ?
#
loop_
_entity_poly.entity_id
_entity_poly.type
_entity_poly.pdbx_seq_one_letter_code
_entity_poly.pdbx_strand_id
1 'polypeptide(L)'
;MKIVQPLQILGAPESTGREIPSPSGEGTGRIYADGSVLCLTTGKWYAPEAADTELIAMRREFDRVNGITVSDRMGISTPLPHRF
;
A
#
# COMPACT_ATOMS: atom_id res chain seq x y z
N MET A 1 -1.57 9.50 5.74
CA MET A 1 -0.81 8.78 4.69
C MET A 1 0.67 9.16 4.72
N LYS A 2 1.56 8.20 4.47
CA LYS A 2 3.02 8.42 4.40
C LYS A 2 3.59 8.13 3.00
N ILE A 3 4.60 8.88 2.58
CA ILE A 3 5.32 8.62 1.32
C ILE A 3 6.14 7.34 1.48
N VAL A 4 6.11 6.48 0.46
CA VAL A 4 6.86 5.23 0.40
C VAL A 4 7.53 5.04 -0.95
N GLN A 5 8.57 4.22 -0.98
CA GLN A 5 9.16 3.78 -2.24
C GLN A 5 8.26 2.74 -2.93
N PRO A 6 8.30 2.64 -4.27
CA PRO A 6 7.50 1.65 -5.01
C PRO A 6 7.71 0.21 -4.54
N LEU A 7 8.95 -0.16 -4.14
CA LEU A 7 9.27 -1.51 -3.65
C LEU A 7 8.59 -1.86 -2.32
N GLN A 8 8.08 -0.87 -1.58
CA GLN A 8 7.33 -1.08 -0.34
C GLN A 8 5.83 -1.39 -0.61
N ILE A 9 5.39 -1.28 -1.87
CA ILE A 9 4.07 -1.70 -2.34
C ILE A 9 4.13 -3.19 -2.68
N LEU A 10 3.86 -4.02 -1.68
CA LEU A 10 3.93 -5.48 -1.78
C LEU A 10 2.72 -6.08 -2.49
N GLY A 11 2.92 -7.22 -3.16
CA GLY A 11 1.85 -8.03 -3.77
C GLY A 11 1.33 -7.52 -5.11
N ALA A 12 1.97 -6.51 -5.71
CA ALA A 12 1.61 -5.94 -7.02
C ALA A 12 0.09 -5.65 -7.16
N PRO A 13 -0.47 -4.79 -6.30
CA PRO A 13 -1.90 -4.53 -6.28
C PRO A 13 -2.37 -3.91 -7.59
N GLU A 14 -3.59 -4.26 -7.99
CA GLU A 14 -4.24 -3.65 -9.15
C GLU A 14 -4.88 -2.31 -8.80
N SER A 15 -5.08 -1.46 -9.81
CA SER A 15 -5.82 -0.21 -9.61
C SER A 15 -7.30 -0.51 -9.39
N THR A 16 -7.91 0.20 -8.43
CA THR A 16 -9.36 0.14 -8.22
C THR A 16 -10.16 0.96 -9.23
N GLY A 17 -9.50 1.75 -10.08
CA GLY A 17 -10.13 2.75 -10.94
C GLY A 17 -10.65 3.99 -10.19
N ARG A 18 -10.60 4.01 -8.86
CA ARG A 18 -11.01 5.16 -8.04
C ARG A 18 -9.87 6.18 -7.94
N GLU A 19 -10.27 7.46 -7.96
CA GLU A 19 -9.37 8.59 -7.85
C GLU A 19 -9.80 9.52 -6.71
N ILE A 20 -8.82 10.12 -6.04
CA ILE A 20 -8.99 11.06 -4.92
C ILE A 20 -8.04 12.25 -5.11
N PRO A 21 -8.23 13.37 -4.41
CA PRO A 21 -7.17 14.37 -4.29
C PRO A 21 -5.88 13.73 -3.77
N SER A 22 -4.75 14.09 -4.37
CA SER A 22 -3.46 13.53 -3.95
C SER A 22 -3.18 13.86 -2.47
N PRO A 23 -2.61 12.92 -1.69
CA PRO A 23 -2.24 13.18 -0.31
C PRO A 23 -1.21 14.32 -0.13
N SER A 24 -0.44 14.67 -1.17
CA SER A 24 0.44 15.85 -1.16
C SER A 24 -0.28 17.17 -1.46
N GLY A 25 -1.59 17.14 -1.76
CA GLY A 25 -2.34 18.29 -2.25
C GLY A 25 -2.09 18.62 -3.72
N GLU A 26 -1.18 17.91 -4.39
CA GLU A 26 -0.78 18.18 -5.77
C GLU A 26 -1.46 17.19 -6.73
N GLY A 27 -2.54 17.63 -7.38
CA GLY A 27 -3.22 16.87 -8.44
C GLY A 27 -4.00 15.65 -7.93
N THR A 28 -4.06 14.62 -8.77
CA THR A 28 -4.92 13.44 -8.58
C THR A 28 -4.14 12.23 -8.08
N GLY A 29 -4.66 11.57 -7.04
CA GLY A 29 -4.19 10.30 -6.52
C GLY A 29 -5.08 9.14 -6.98
N ARG A 30 -4.48 8.08 -7.51
CA ARG A 30 -5.18 6.84 -7.90
C ARG A 30 -5.07 5.79 -6.80
N ILE A 31 -6.19 5.20 -6.39
CA ILE A 31 -6.25 4.19 -5.33
C ILE A 31 -6.01 2.78 -5.91
N TYR A 32 -5.21 2.00 -5.21
CA TYR A 32 -4.91 0.59 -5.50
C TYR A 32 -5.57 -0.35 -4.47
N ALA A 33 -5.72 -1.63 -4.83
CA ALA A 33 -6.45 -2.62 -4.05
C ALA A 33 -5.89 -2.86 -2.63
N ASP A 34 -4.61 -2.57 -2.42
CA ASP A 34 -3.94 -2.61 -1.12
C ASP A 34 -4.12 -1.32 -0.29
N GLY A 35 -4.94 -0.38 -0.76
CA GLY A 35 -5.13 0.93 -0.17
C GLY A 35 -3.97 1.92 -0.38
N SER A 36 -2.95 1.58 -1.19
CA SER A 36 -1.94 2.55 -1.60
C SER A 36 -2.50 3.55 -2.60
N VAL A 37 -1.87 4.72 -2.66
CA VAL A 37 -2.24 5.79 -3.58
C VAL A 37 -1.03 6.23 -4.39
N LEU A 38 -1.17 6.28 -5.71
CA LEU A 38 -0.18 6.87 -6.62
C LEU A 38 -0.62 8.29 -7.00
N CYS A 39 0.19 9.30 -6.68
CA CYS A 39 0.00 10.64 -7.25
C CYS A 39 0.40 10.62 -8.73
N LEU A 40 -0.56 10.86 -9.62
CA LEU A 40 -0.33 10.82 -11.07
C LEU A 40 0.54 12.00 -11.55
N THR A 41 0.50 13.13 -10.85
CA THR A 41 1.29 14.33 -11.19
C THR A 41 2.76 14.18 -10.80
N THR A 42 3.04 13.63 -9.61
CA THR A 42 4.40 13.58 -9.05
C THR A 42 5.06 12.20 -9.15
N GLY A 43 4.29 11.15 -9.46
CA GLY A 43 4.76 9.76 -9.46
C GLY A 43 5.04 9.19 -8.06
N LYS A 44 4.69 9.92 -6.98
CA LYS A 44 4.93 9.48 -5.60
C LYS A 44 3.89 8.47 -5.13
N TRP A 45 4.35 7.45 -4.41
CA TRP A 45 3.50 6.45 -3.76
C TRP A 45 3.25 6.80 -2.30
N TYR A 46 2.04 6.54 -1.86
CA TYR A 46 1.57 6.78 -0.51
C TYR A 46 0.99 5.51 0.07
N ALA A 47 1.43 5.15 1.27
CA ALA A 47 0.83 4.08 2.06
C ALA A 47 -0.19 4.67 3.05
N PRO A 48 -1.31 3.97 3.29
CA PRO A 48 -2.30 4.40 4.26
C PRO A 48 -1.76 4.28 5.67
N GLU A 49 -2.20 5.17 6.55
CA GLU A 49 -1.92 5.16 7.98
C GLU A 49 -3.18 4.85 8.79
N ALA A 50 -3.04 4.69 10.11
CA ALA A 50 -4.17 4.33 10.97
C ALA A 50 -5.33 5.35 10.94
N ALA A 51 -5.04 6.62 10.61
CA ALA A 51 -6.04 7.66 10.43
C ALA A 51 -6.85 7.52 9.13
N ASP A 52 -6.30 6.82 8.12
CA ASP A 52 -6.93 6.59 6.82
C ASP A 52 -7.84 5.35 6.90
N THR A 53 -8.91 5.40 7.70
CA THR A 53 -9.73 4.24 8.12
C THR A 53 -10.19 3.32 6.99
N GLU A 54 -10.61 3.87 5.85
CA GLU A 54 -11.00 3.07 4.68
C GLU A 54 -9.77 2.39 4.04
N LEU A 55 -8.73 3.16 3.73
CA LEU A 55 -7.55 2.67 3.01
C LEU A 55 -6.71 1.70 3.86
N ILE A 56 -6.68 1.89 5.18
CA ILE A 56 -6.03 0.95 6.09
C ILE A 56 -6.82 -0.36 6.21
N ALA A 57 -8.14 -0.33 6.07
CA ALA A 57 -8.95 -1.55 5.99
C ALA A 57 -8.66 -2.32 4.69
N MET A 58 -8.56 -1.61 3.55
CA MET A 58 -8.14 -2.20 2.27
C MET A 58 -6.76 -2.86 2.39
N ARG A 59 -5.78 -2.17 3.01
CA ARG A 59 -4.45 -2.70 3.28
C ARG A 59 -4.50 -4.02 4.05
N ARG A 60 -5.25 -4.04 5.16
CA ARG A 60 -5.34 -5.21 6.04
C ARG A 60 -5.97 -6.40 5.33
N GLU A 61 -7.02 -6.16 4.54
CA GLU A 61 -7.68 -7.23 3.78
C GLU A 61 -6.78 -7.76 2.67
N PHE A 62 -6.11 -6.86 1.93
CA PHE A 62 -5.14 -7.24 0.92
C PHE A 62 -4.00 -8.07 1.51
N ASP A 63 -3.45 -7.63 2.65
CA ASP A 63 -2.37 -8.36 3.35
C ASP A 63 -2.82 -9.75 3.79
N ARG A 64 -4.05 -9.87 4.32
CA ARG A 64 -4.65 -11.15 4.72
C ARG A 64 -4.80 -12.11 3.53
N VAL A 65 -5.29 -11.64 2.39
CA VAL A 65 -5.51 -12.46 1.19
C VAL A 65 -4.19 -12.90 0.56
N ASN A 66 -3.18 -12.03 0.57
CA ASN A 66 -1.89 -12.29 -0.06
C ASN A 66 -0.84 -12.90 0.88
N GLY A 67 -1.19 -13.16 2.15
CA GLY A 67 -0.28 -13.70 3.14
C GLY A 67 0.87 -12.76 3.52
N ILE A 68 0.68 -11.45 3.34
CA ILE A 68 1.68 -10.43 3.66
C ILE A 68 1.64 -10.17 5.17
N THR A 69 2.76 -10.38 5.84
CA THR A 69 2.88 -10.21 7.28
C THR A 69 3.33 -8.79 7.65
N VAL A 70 3.20 -8.45 8.93
CA VAL A 70 3.76 -7.21 9.47
C VAL A 70 5.28 -7.18 9.27
N SER A 71 5.96 -8.33 9.38
CA SER A 71 7.41 -8.44 9.16
C SER A 71 7.78 -8.05 7.72
N ASP A 72 7.03 -8.52 6.73
CA ASP A 72 7.21 -8.16 5.32
C ASP A 72 7.07 -6.64 5.12
N ARG A 73 6.07 -6.03 5.75
CA ARG A 73 5.83 -4.57 5.71
C ARG A 73 6.90 -3.76 6.43
N MET A 74 7.54 -4.33 7.44
CA MET A 74 8.65 -3.72 8.18
C MET A 74 10.00 -3.93 7.50
N GLY A 75 10.07 -4.71 6.41
CA GLY A 75 11.32 -5.12 5.79
C GLY A 75 12.16 -6.02 6.70
N ILE A 76 11.54 -6.62 7.73
CA ILE A 76 12.19 -7.57 8.62
C ILE A 76 12.04 -8.91 7.94
N SER A 77 13.14 -9.43 7.39
CA SER A 77 13.17 -10.77 6.83
C SER A 77 12.79 -11.76 7.93
N THR A 78 11.55 -12.25 7.90
CA THR A 78 11.21 -13.46 8.65
C THR A 78 11.91 -14.62 7.94
N PRO A 79 12.79 -15.38 8.64
CA PRO A 79 13.34 -16.59 8.06
C PRO A 79 12.17 -17.50 7.67
N LEU A 80 12.05 -17.80 6.38
CA LEU A 80 11.07 -18.75 5.87
C LEU A 80 11.25 -20.07 6.65
N PRO A 81 10.17 -20.70 7.15
CA PRO A 81 10.29 -22.01 7.74
C PRO A 81 10.75 -22.97 6.64
N HIS A 82 12.00 -23.48 6.76
CA HIS A 82 12.49 -24.58 5.95
C HIS A 82 11.55 -25.78 6.14
N ARG A 83 10.74 -26.09 5.11
CA ARG A 83 10.10 -27.40 5.02
C ARG A 83 11.15 -28.37 4.48
N PHE A 84 11.61 -29.27 5.35
CA PHE A 84 12.30 -30.51 4.99
C PHE A 84 11.30 -31.54 4.46
#